data_AF-X1S2A2-F1
#
_entry.id   AF-X1S2A2-F1
#
_cell.length_a   1.000
_cell.length_b   1.000
_cell.length_c   1.000
_cell.angle_alpha   90.00
_cell.angle_beta   90.00
_cell.angle_gamma   90.00
#
_symmetry.space_group_name_H-M   'P 1'
#
loop_
_entity.id
_entity.type
_entity.pdbx_description
1 polymer ?
#
loop_
_entity_poly.entity_id
_entity_poly.type
_entity_poly.pdbx_seq_one_letter_code
_entity_poly.pdbx_strand_id
1 'polypeptide(L)' 'GIGELGGVKKKVSLMLLDKVRVGDYVLLHAGFAINKLGTKEAEELLQLLREISEVSD' A
#
# COMPACT_ATOMS: atom_id res chain seq x y z
N GLY A 1 2.24 -10.64 6.70
CA GLY A 1 1.63 -9.73 7.68
C GLY A 1 0.16 -9.49 7.35
N ILE A 2 -0.46 -8.53 8.02
CA ILE A 2 -1.79 -7.98 7.66
C ILE A 2 -1.55 -6.57 7.11
N GLY A 3 -2.02 -6.32 5.89
CA GLY A 3 -2.04 -4.99 5.27
C GLY A 3 -3.48 -4.47 5.16
N GLU A 4 -3.63 -3.16 5.08
CA GLU A 4 -4.94 -2.49 4.91
C GLU A 4 -4.92 -1.65 3.63
N LEU A 5 -5.97 -1.76 2.82
CA LEU A 5 -6.17 -0.97 1.61
C LEU A 5 -7.62 -0.48 1.58
N GLY A 6 -7.83 0.84 1.66
CA GLY A 6 -9.18 1.44 1.63
C GLY A 6 -10.11 0.89 2.72
N GLY A 7 -9.59 0.63 3.92
CA GLY A 7 -10.35 0.03 5.04
C GLY A 7 -10.46 -1.50 5.01
N VAL A 8 -10.02 -2.16 3.92
CA VAL A 8 -10.07 -3.62 3.79
C VAL A 8 -8.75 -4.22 4.28
N LYS A 9 -8.82 -5.08 5.30
CA LYS A 9 -7.65 -5.82 5.81
C LYS A 9 -7.46 -7.14 5.06
N LYS A 10 -6.24 -7.42 4.60
CA LYS A 10 -5.87 -8.67 3.91
C LYS A 10 -4.54 -9.23 4.40
N LYS A 11 -4.41 -10.56 4.35
CA LYS A 11 -3.12 -11.23 4.51
C LYS A 11 -2.24 -10.91 3.31
N VAL A 12 -1.00 -10.51 3.58
CA VAL A 12 -0.01 -10.16 2.56
C VAL A 12 1.31 -10.87 2.86
N SER A 13 1.96 -11.38 1.81
CA SER A 13 3.31 -11.91 1.91
C SER A 13 4.31 -10.77 1.93
N LEU A 14 5.23 -10.80 2.89
CA LEU A 14 6.34 -9.84 3.01
C LEU A 14 7.67 -10.48 2.56
N MET A 15 7.64 -11.67 1.97
CA MET A 15 8.83 -12.47 1.65
C MET A 15 9.84 -11.75 0.76
N LEU A 16 9.40 -10.78 -0.03
CA LEU A 16 10.24 -10.04 -0.99
C LEU A 16 10.87 -8.78 -0.37
N LEU A 17 10.51 -8.41 0.85
CA LEU A 17 10.97 -7.18 1.50
C LEU A 17 11.48 -7.47 2.91
N ASP A 18 12.70 -7.02 3.19
CA ASP A 18 13.26 -7.05 4.53
C ASP A 18 12.84 -5.82 5.35
N LYS A 19 12.86 -5.97 6.69
CA LYS A 19 12.71 -4.87 7.65
C LYS A 19 11.40 -4.06 7.52
N VAL A 20 10.32 -4.67 7.05
CA VAL A 20 8.98 -4.07 7.06
C VAL A 20 8.45 -4.00 8.50
N ARG A 21 7.91 -2.85 8.89
CA ARG A 21 7.36 -2.57 10.23
C ARG A 21 5.89 -2.15 10.14
N VAL A 22 5.18 -2.25 11.26
CA VAL A 22 3.84 -1.68 11.38
C VAL A 22 3.91 -0.18 11.14
N GLY A 23 3.05 0.33 10.26
CA GLY A 23 3.05 1.73 9.82
C GLY A 23 3.82 1.99 8.53
N ASP A 24 4.62 1.04 8.03
CA ASP A 24 5.25 1.17 6.71
C ASP A 24 4.21 1.06 5.60
N TYR A 25 4.32 1.93 4.59
CA TYR A 25 3.56 1.81 3.36
C TYR A 25 4.28 0.89 2.38
N VAL A 26 3.53 -0.01 1.75
CA VAL A 26 4.07 -0.96 0.77
C VAL A 26 3.19 -1.03 -0.46
N LEU A 27 3.81 -1.22 -1.62
CA LEU A 27 3.11 -1.56 -2.85
C LEU A 27 2.80 -3.05 -2.86
N LEU A 28 1.54 -3.39 -3.13
CA LEU A 28 1.07 -4.76 -3.21
C LEU A 28 0.88 -5.18 -4.66
N HIS A 29 1.37 -6.37 -5.01
CA HIS A 29 1.12 -7.00 -6.30
C HIS A 29 0.91 -8.50 -6.10
N ALA A 30 -0.20 -9.05 -6.61
CA ALA A 30 -0.54 -10.47 -6.53
C ALA A 30 -0.43 -11.08 -5.11
N GLY A 31 -0.72 -10.30 -4.06
CA GLY A 31 -0.65 -10.76 -2.66
C GLY A 31 0.72 -10.62 -2.00
N PHE A 32 1.71 -10.06 -2.69
CA PHE A 32 3.05 -9.79 -2.18
C PHE A 32 3.28 -8.30 -2.04
N ALA A 33 3.97 -7.89 -0.97
CA ALA A 33 4.58 -6.58 -0.89
C ALA A 33 5.85 -6.58 -1.75
N ILE A 34 5.91 -5.72 -2.76
CA ILE A 34 6.99 -5.68 -3.75
C ILE A 34 7.92 -4.48 -3.60
N ASN A 35 7.46 -3.42 -2.92
CA ASN A 35 8.28 -2.24 -2.63
C ASN A 35 7.81 -1.57 -1.34
N LYS A 36 8.72 -0.91 -0.63
CA LYS A 36 8.41 -0.02 0.48
C LYS A 36 8.39 1.42 0.00
N LEU A 37 7.39 2.18 0.43
CA LEU A 37 7.24 3.59 0.10
C LEU A 37 7.63 4.45 1.31
N GLY A 38 8.18 5.63 1.04
CA GLY A 38 8.26 6.68 2.06
C GLY A 38 6.87 7.22 2.38
N THR A 39 6.65 7.71 3.60
CA THR A 39 5.35 8.25 4.02
C THR A 39 4.82 9.34 3.08
N LYS A 40 5.68 10.31 2.72
CA LYS A 40 5.31 11.40 1.81
C LYS A 40 4.87 10.89 0.43
N GLU A 41 5.67 10.00 -0.16
CA GLU A 41 5.38 9.41 -1.47
C GLU A 41 4.07 8.59 -1.43
N ALA A 42 3.84 7.85 -0.34
CA ALA A 42 2.62 7.09 -0.16
C ALA A 42 1.39 8.00 -0.04
N GLU A 43 1.48 9.10 0.70
CA GLU A 43 0.40 10.09 0.83
C GLU A 43 0.08 10.77 -0.50
N GLU A 44 1.10 11.20 -1.26
CA GLU A 44 0.93 11.79 -2.60
C GLU A 44 0.26 10.80 -3.57
N LEU A 45 0.71 9.53 -3.57
CA LEU A 45 0.10 8.48 -4.38
C LEU A 45 -1.35 8.21 -3.99
N LEU A 46 -1.64 8.12 -2.69
CA LEU A 46 -2.99 7.89 -2.19
C LEU A 46 -3.92 9.06 -2.53
N GLN A 47 -3.43 10.29 -2.48
CA GLN A 47 -4.19 11.46 -2.90
C GLN A 47 -4.52 11.38 -4.40
N LEU A 48 -3.52 11.12 -5.25
CA LEU A 48 -3.73 11.00 -6.69
C LEU A 48 -4.72 9.87 -7.04
N LEU A 49 -4.63 8.73 -6.36
CA LEU A 49 -5.57 7.63 -6.56
C LEU A 49 -7.01 8.01 -6.19
N ARG A 50 -7.21 8.82 -5.13
CA ARG A 50 -8.54 9.34 -4.76
C ARG A 50 -9.08 10.27 -5.83
N GLU A 51 -8.27 11.22 -6.29
CA GLU A 51 -8.64 12.15 -7.36
C GLU A 51 -9.06 11.40 -8.64
N ILE A 52 -8.33 10.34 -9.03
CA ILE A 52 -8.68 9.52 -10.19
C ILE A 52 -9.98 8.74 -9.96
N SER A 53 -10.20 8.20 -8.76
CA SER A 53 -11.43 7.46 -8.43
C SER A 53 -12.67 8.36 -8.46
N GLU A 54 -12.56 9.60 -8.00
CA GLU A 54 -13.66 10.58 -8.00
C GLU A 54 -14.03 11.04 -9.41
N VAL A 55 -13.09 11.01 -10.36
CA VAL A 55 -13.33 11.36 -11.78
C VAL A 55 -14.00 10.20 -12.54
N SER A 56 -13.99 8.99 -11.99
CA SER A 56 -14.45 7.77 -12.66
C SER A 56 -15.90 7.39 -12.34
N ASP A 57 -16.58 8.18 -11.49
CA ASP A 57 -18.01 8.08 -11.14
C ASP A 57 -18.84 9.18 -11.84
#